data_AF-A0AAV6YBW3-F1
#
_entry.id   AF-A0AAV6YBW3-F1
#
_cell.length_a   1.000
_cell.length_b   1.000
_cell.length_c   1.000
_cell.angle_alpha   90.00
_cell.angle_beta   90.00
_cell.angle_gamma   90.00
#
_symmetry.space_group_name_H-M   'P 1'
#
loop_
_entity.id
_entity.type
_entity.pdbx_description
1 polymer ?
#
loop_
_entity_poly.entity_id
_entity_poly.type
_entity_poly.pdbx_seq_one_letter_code
_entity_poly.pdbx_strand_id
1 'polypeptide(L)'
;DHYDFGLRALTSLLRYAGRKRRVRPDLSDEEILLMSMKDMNIAKLTSVDLPLFNGIMQDLFPGVDTPPVDYGKLREHIEQELRLSGLQVTPFTVTKVIQLYETKSSRHSCMIVGRTCSGKTTTWRCLQAALSALYRSGDTNYNLVRDFPLNPKAVSLGELYGEYDLATNEWTDGVLSSLMRTACAG
;
A
#
# COMPACT_ATOMS: atom_id res chain seq x y z
N ASP A 1 -8.46 -18.32 5.40
CA ASP A 1 -9.12 -17.67 4.24
C ASP A 1 -9.00 -16.16 4.28
N HIS A 2 -8.03 -15.63 3.53
CA HIS A 2 -7.88 -14.18 3.28
C HIS A 2 -7.56 -13.85 1.82
N TYR A 3 -7.53 -14.84 0.92
CA TYR A 3 -7.31 -14.64 -0.51
C TYR A 3 -8.61 -14.30 -1.23
N ASP A 4 -8.57 -13.27 -2.08
CA ASP A 4 -9.68 -12.89 -2.95
C ASP A 4 -9.25 -13.04 -4.41
N PHE A 5 -9.72 -14.12 -5.04
CA PHE A 5 -9.54 -14.42 -6.46
C PHE A 5 -10.85 -14.28 -7.26
N GLY A 6 -11.85 -13.56 -6.73
CA GLY A 6 -13.15 -13.38 -7.39
C GLY A 6 -13.09 -12.45 -8.62
N LEU A 7 -14.20 -12.37 -9.36
CA LEU A 7 -14.32 -11.54 -10.58
C LEU A 7 -14.01 -10.04 -10.35
N ARG A 8 -14.23 -9.53 -9.14
CA ARG A 8 -13.88 -8.17 -8.75
C ARG A 8 -12.36 -7.97 -8.66
N ALA A 9 -11.65 -8.96 -8.14
CA ALA A 9 -10.20 -8.96 -8.09
C ALA A 9 -9.61 -9.00 -9.52
N LEU A 10 -10.17 -9.84 -10.39
CA LEU A 10 -9.79 -9.93 -11.80
C LEU A 10 -10.01 -8.61 -12.55
N THR A 11 -11.18 -7.98 -12.39
CA THR A 11 -11.46 -6.66 -13.00
C THR A 11 -10.48 -5.60 -12.53
N SER A 12 -10.14 -5.62 -11.24
CA SER A 12 -9.16 -4.70 -10.66
C SER A 12 -7.75 -4.93 -11.22
N LEU A 13 -7.40 -6.19 -11.51
CA LEU A 13 -6.15 -6.56 -12.13
C LEU A 13 -6.05 -6.06 -13.56
N LEU A 14 -7.09 -6.25 -14.37
CA LEU A 14 -7.10 -5.76 -15.75
C LEU A 14 -7.01 -4.23 -15.83
N ARG A 15 -7.69 -3.52 -14.91
CA ARG A 15 -7.56 -2.05 -14.81
C ARG A 15 -6.16 -1.61 -14.40
N TYR A 16 -5.49 -2.36 -13.52
CA TYR A 16 -4.10 -2.08 -13.12
C TYR A 16 -3.13 -2.36 -14.29
N ALA A 17 -3.27 -3.50 -14.97
CA ALA A 17 -2.52 -3.86 -16.16
C ALA A 17 -2.68 -2.81 -17.27
N GLY A 18 -3.90 -2.34 -17.52
CA GLY A 18 -4.16 -1.27 -18.49
C GLY A 18 -3.48 0.05 -18.16
N ARG A 19 -3.31 0.40 -16.87
CA ARG A 19 -2.51 1.55 -16.45
C ARG A 19 -1.02 1.31 -16.73
N LYS A 20 -0.48 0.14 -16.38
CA LYS A 20 0.92 -0.22 -16.65
C LYS A 20 1.24 -0.23 -18.14
N ARG A 21 0.35 -0.77 -18.98
CA ARG A 21 0.48 -0.79 -20.46
C ARG A 21 0.67 0.62 -21.04
N ARG A 22 0.01 1.64 -20.49
CA ARG A 22 0.17 3.03 -20.94
C ARG A 22 1.53 3.64 -20.54
N VAL A 23 2.06 3.23 -19.39
CA VAL A 23 3.34 3.71 -18.86
C VAL A 23 4.51 2.99 -19.52
N ARG A 24 4.33 1.69 -19.85
CA ARG A 24 5.33 0.82 -20.45
C ARG A 24 4.81 0.19 -21.75
N PRO A 25 4.68 0.97 -22.83
CA PRO A 25 4.22 0.48 -24.13
C PRO A 25 5.25 -0.45 -24.80
N ASP A 26 6.50 -0.42 -24.35
CA ASP A 26 7.64 -1.20 -24.81
C ASP A 26 7.59 -2.69 -24.46
N LEU A 27 6.85 -3.06 -23.41
CA LEU A 27 6.76 -4.45 -22.95
C LEU A 27 5.72 -5.26 -23.72
N SER A 28 5.84 -6.58 -23.75
CA SER A 28 4.81 -7.48 -24.27
C SER A 28 3.55 -7.53 -23.38
N ASP A 29 2.43 -8.01 -23.93
CA ASP A 29 1.19 -8.15 -23.14
C ASP A 29 1.38 -9.13 -21.97
N GLU A 30 2.14 -10.20 -22.20
CA GLU A 30 2.46 -11.21 -21.19
C GLU A 30 3.29 -10.62 -20.06
N GLU A 31 4.32 -9.82 -20.36
CA GLU A 31 5.12 -9.14 -19.32
C GLU A 31 4.28 -8.17 -18.49
N ILE A 32 3.38 -7.41 -19.12
CA ILE A 32 2.46 -6.51 -18.41
C ILE A 32 1.51 -7.28 -17.49
N LEU A 33 0.96 -8.39 -17.96
CA LEU A 33 0.05 -9.24 -17.18
C LEU A 33 0.77 -9.91 -16.02
N LEU A 34 1.91 -10.54 -16.26
CA LEU A 34 2.71 -11.21 -15.24
C LEU A 34 3.14 -10.25 -14.14
N MET A 35 3.63 -9.06 -14.51
CA MET A 35 4.00 -8.02 -13.56
C MET A 35 2.81 -7.53 -12.74
N SER A 36 1.65 -7.36 -13.39
CA SER A 36 0.42 -6.94 -12.70
C SER A 36 -0.08 -8.00 -11.71
N MET A 37 0.02 -9.28 -12.06
CA MET A 37 -0.30 -10.40 -11.16
C MET A 37 0.66 -10.46 -9.98
N LYS A 38 1.97 -10.28 -10.20
CA LYS A 38 2.98 -10.26 -9.14
C LYS A 38 2.71 -9.12 -8.14
N ASP A 39 2.62 -7.87 -8.62
CA ASP A 39 2.40 -6.69 -7.77
C ASP A 39 1.15 -6.80 -6.89
N MET A 40 0.07 -7.38 -7.43
CA MET A 40 -1.21 -7.45 -6.72
C MET A 40 -1.32 -8.60 -5.72
N ASN A 41 -0.46 -9.60 -5.82
CA ASN A 41 -0.59 -10.84 -5.03
C ASN A 41 0.60 -11.10 -4.10
N ILE A 42 1.84 -10.76 -4.49
CA ILE A 42 3.04 -11.08 -3.69
C ILE A 42 2.94 -10.56 -2.25
N ALA A 43 2.45 -9.34 -2.05
CA ALA A 43 2.33 -8.75 -0.71
C ALA A 43 1.27 -9.42 0.17
N LYS A 44 0.32 -10.18 -0.41
CA LYS A 44 -0.76 -10.88 0.31
C LYS A 44 -0.41 -12.33 0.65
N LEU A 45 0.50 -12.93 -0.12
CA LEU A 45 0.85 -14.33 -0.01
C LEU A 45 1.68 -14.58 1.24
N THR A 46 1.45 -15.74 1.87
CA THR A 46 2.32 -16.20 2.94
C THR A 46 3.67 -16.64 2.36
N SER A 47 4.70 -16.76 3.21
CA SER A 47 6.00 -17.28 2.79
C SER A 47 5.92 -18.71 2.25
N VAL A 48 4.92 -19.49 2.66
CA VAL A 48 4.69 -20.87 2.21
C VAL A 48 4.01 -20.90 0.84
N ASP A 49 3.14 -19.93 0.55
CA ASP A 49 2.38 -19.88 -0.70
C ASP A 49 3.13 -19.17 -1.83
N LEU A 50 4.13 -18.35 -1.50
CA LEU A 50 4.90 -17.59 -2.48
C LEU A 50 5.62 -18.49 -3.51
N PRO A 51 6.28 -19.61 -3.13
CA PRO A 51 6.85 -20.55 -4.10
C PRO A 51 5.80 -21.18 -5.01
N LEU A 52 4.62 -21.54 -4.47
CA LEU A 52 3.53 -22.13 -5.25
C LEU A 52 2.99 -21.14 -6.29
N PHE A 53 2.77 -19.89 -5.87
CA PHE A 53 2.36 -18.83 -6.79
C PHE A 53 3.38 -18.62 -7.91
N ASN A 54 4.67 -18.57 -7.57
CA ASN A 54 5.72 -18.40 -8.58
C ASN A 54 5.78 -19.59 -9.56
N GLY A 55 5.58 -20.83 -9.08
CA GLY A 55 5.48 -22.00 -9.95
C GLY A 55 4.32 -21.92 -10.93
N ILE A 56 3.12 -21.61 -10.44
CA ILE A 56 1.92 -21.42 -11.30
C ILE A 56 2.15 -20.31 -12.33
N MET A 57 2.80 -19.21 -11.93
CA MET A 57 3.10 -18.11 -12.85
C MET A 57 4.11 -18.51 -13.93
N GLN A 58 5.11 -19.33 -13.60
CA GLN A 58 6.07 -19.85 -14.58
C GLN A 58 5.42 -20.82 -15.57
N ASP A 59 4.47 -21.64 -15.11
CA ASP A 59 3.72 -22.56 -15.97
C ASP A 59 2.78 -21.80 -16.92
N LEU A 60 2.16 -20.71 -16.47
CA LEU A 60 1.24 -19.89 -17.26
C LEU A 60 1.94 -18.93 -18.24
N PHE A 61 3.14 -18.46 -17.91
CA PHE A 61 3.91 -17.51 -18.72
C PHE A 61 5.33 -18.03 -18.97
N PRO A 62 5.48 -19.14 -19.71
CA PRO A 62 6.77 -19.79 -19.90
C PRO A 62 7.73 -18.89 -20.69
N GLY A 63 8.94 -18.66 -20.14
CA GLY A 63 9.96 -17.84 -20.78
C GLY A 63 9.75 -16.32 -20.69
N VAL A 64 8.74 -15.89 -19.93
CA VAL A 64 8.46 -14.47 -19.68
C VAL A 64 9.05 -14.06 -18.33
N ASP A 65 10.04 -13.17 -18.36
CA ASP A 65 10.63 -12.60 -17.15
C ASP A 65 10.16 -11.17 -16.92
N THR A 66 9.83 -10.86 -15.67
CA THR A 66 9.51 -9.48 -15.28
C THR A 66 10.80 -8.71 -15.04
N PRO A 67 11.04 -7.57 -15.73
CA PRO A 67 12.23 -6.79 -15.47
C PRO A 67 12.24 -6.30 -14.01
N PRO A 68 13.42 -6.30 -13.36
CA PRO A 68 13.53 -5.86 -11.97
C PRO A 68 13.08 -4.41 -11.85
N VAL A 69 12.28 -4.11 -10.82
CA VAL A 69 11.87 -2.74 -10.54
C VAL A 69 12.99 -2.08 -9.75
N ASP A 70 13.60 -1.06 -10.35
CA ASP A 70 14.54 -0.21 -9.64
C ASP A 70 13.79 0.81 -8.79
N TYR A 71 13.84 0.61 -7.47
CA TYR A 71 13.29 1.54 -6.49
C TYR A 71 14.25 2.69 -6.14
N GLY A 72 15.49 2.66 -6.63
CA GLY A 72 16.52 3.71 -6.55
C GLY A 72 16.39 4.63 -5.35
N LYS A 73 15.96 5.86 -5.60
CA LYS A 73 15.79 6.92 -4.59
C LYS A 73 14.88 6.52 -3.43
N LEU A 74 13.79 5.80 -3.69
CA LEU A 74 12.87 5.36 -2.63
C LEU A 74 13.57 4.39 -1.69
N ARG A 75 14.31 3.41 -2.23
CA ARG A 75 15.07 2.48 -1.40
C ARG A 75 16.11 3.21 -0.55
N GLU A 76 16.85 4.14 -1.15
CA GLU A 76 17.85 4.94 -0.43
C GLU A 76 17.23 5.71 0.74
N HIS A 77 16.10 6.39 0.52
CA HIS A 77 15.39 7.13 1.57
C HIS A 77 14.82 6.19 2.64
N ILE A 78 14.29 5.02 2.28
CA ILE A 78 13.85 4.01 3.26
C ILE A 78 15.02 3.61 4.18
N GLU A 79 16.18 3.30 3.61
CA GLU A 79 17.35 2.92 4.40
C GLU A 79 17.85 4.07 5.28
N GLN A 80 17.81 5.31 4.77
CA GLN A 80 18.15 6.51 5.54
C GLN A 80 17.20 6.73 6.71
N GLU A 81 15.88 6.66 6.50
CA GLU A 81 14.86 6.84 7.54
C GLU A 81 14.96 5.77 8.64
N LEU A 82 15.28 4.53 8.28
CA LEU A 82 15.56 3.47 9.26
C LEU A 82 16.78 3.83 10.13
N ARG A 83 17.87 4.30 9.53
CA ARG A 83 19.08 4.72 10.27
C ARG A 83 18.79 5.93 11.18
N LEU A 84 18.08 6.94 10.67
CA LEU A 84 17.69 8.13 11.44
C LEU A 84 16.80 7.78 12.63
N SER A 85 15.96 6.75 12.49
CA SER A 85 15.12 6.22 13.56
C SER A 85 15.88 5.32 14.56
N GLY A 86 17.20 5.18 14.43
CA GLY A 86 18.02 4.31 15.28
C GLY A 86 17.78 2.81 15.06
N LEU A 87 17.23 2.42 13.89
CA LEU A 87 16.90 1.04 13.58
C LEU A 87 17.97 0.39 12.70
N GLN A 88 18.14 -0.92 12.85
CA GLN A 88 18.97 -1.70 11.95
C GLN A 88 18.30 -1.82 10.59
N VAL A 89 19.03 -1.47 9.54
CA VAL A 89 18.62 -1.72 8.16
C VAL A 89 18.76 -3.21 7.88
N THR A 90 17.63 -3.91 7.75
CA THR A 90 17.60 -5.31 7.33
C THR A 90 16.92 -5.44 5.96
N PRO A 91 17.36 -6.37 5.10
CA PRO A 91 16.70 -6.61 3.81
C PRO A 91 15.21 -6.94 3.95
N PHE A 92 14.85 -7.61 5.05
CA PHE A 92 13.46 -7.93 5.37
C PHE A 92 12.62 -6.66 5.59
N THR A 93 13.09 -5.74 6.43
CA THR A 93 12.37 -4.48 6.71
C THR A 93 12.22 -3.65 5.44
N VAL A 94 13.29 -3.48 4.67
CA VAL A 94 13.27 -2.71 3.41
C VAL A 94 12.28 -3.31 2.43
N THR A 95 12.32 -4.63 2.24
CA THR A 95 11.36 -5.36 1.38
C THR A 95 9.92 -5.12 1.83
N LYS A 96 9.64 -5.15 3.15
CA LYS A 96 8.27 -4.94 3.67
C LYS A 96 7.77 -3.51 3.45
N VAL A 97 8.65 -2.51 3.53
CA VAL A 97 8.30 -1.12 3.24
C VAL A 97 7.99 -0.94 1.74
N ILE A 98 8.78 -1.55 0.86
CA ILE A 98 8.55 -1.55 -0.61
C ILE A 98 7.24 -2.26 -0.96
N GLN A 99 6.97 -3.43 -0.38
CA GLN A 99 5.70 -4.15 -0.59
C GLN A 99 4.48 -3.32 -0.18
N LEU A 100 4.59 -2.54 0.91
CA LEU A 100 3.53 -1.63 1.33
C LEU A 100 3.33 -0.50 0.31
N TYR A 101 4.42 0.06 -0.24
CA TYR A 101 4.37 1.07 -1.31
C TYR A 101 3.66 0.56 -2.56
N GLU A 102 4.05 -0.62 -3.07
CA GLU A 102 3.40 -1.27 -4.22
C GLU A 102 1.89 -1.49 -3.96
N THR A 103 1.58 -2.01 -2.76
CA THR A 103 0.18 -2.28 -2.37
C THR A 103 -0.65 -1.00 -2.38
N LYS A 104 -0.15 0.11 -1.82
CA LYS A 104 -0.83 1.42 -1.82
C LYS A 104 -0.98 2.02 -3.22
N SER A 105 -0.06 1.75 -4.15
CA SER A 105 -0.19 2.18 -5.54
C SER A 105 -1.34 1.47 -6.28
N SER A 106 -1.63 0.22 -5.90
CA SER A 106 -2.69 -0.59 -6.52
C SER A 106 -4.09 -0.41 -5.89
N ARG A 107 -4.18 0.08 -4.64
CA ARG A 107 -5.41 0.16 -3.82
C ARG A 107 -5.39 1.36 -2.86
N HIS A 108 -6.53 2.02 -2.67
CA HIS A 108 -6.67 3.13 -1.71
C HIS A 108 -6.56 2.71 -0.24
N SER A 109 -7.04 1.50 0.09
CA SER A 109 -7.02 0.95 1.45
C SER A 109 -6.22 -0.34 1.49
N CYS A 110 -5.41 -0.51 2.53
CA CYS A 110 -4.59 -1.70 2.77
C CYS A 110 -4.65 -2.09 4.26
N MET A 111 -4.51 -3.39 4.53
CA MET A 111 -4.39 -3.92 5.90
C MET A 111 -2.95 -4.41 6.11
N ILE A 112 -2.32 -4.03 7.22
CA ILE A 112 -1.00 -4.54 7.62
C ILE A 112 -1.23 -5.57 8.72
N VAL A 113 -1.01 -6.84 8.40
CA VAL A 113 -1.32 -7.97 9.29
C VAL A 113 -0.04 -8.64 9.77
N GLY A 114 -0.01 -9.06 11.03
CA GLY A 114 1.15 -9.72 11.65
C GLY A 114 1.06 -9.72 13.17
N ARG A 115 1.92 -10.52 13.82
CA ARG A 115 1.96 -10.65 15.29
C ARG A 115 2.29 -9.33 15.99
N THR A 116 1.95 -9.20 17.28
CA THR A 116 2.38 -8.06 18.09
C THR A 116 3.90 -7.89 18.03
N CYS A 117 4.38 -6.64 18.02
CA CYS A 117 5.80 -6.30 17.89
C CYS A 117 6.50 -6.77 16.60
N SER A 118 5.78 -7.14 15.54
CA SER A 118 6.37 -7.55 14.26
C SER A 118 6.78 -6.40 13.33
N GLY A 119 7.02 -5.19 13.86
CA GLY A 119 7.46 -4.04 13.06
C GLY A 119 6.41 -3.35 12.18
N LYS A 120 5.12 -3.70 12.29
CA LYS A 120 4.04 -3.12 11.43
C LYS A 120 3.99 -1.60 11.47
N THR A 121 4.04 -1.02 12.68
CA THR A 121 4.01 0.44 12.87
C THR A 121 5.24 1.10 12.28
N THR A 122 6.40 0.48 12.47
CA THR A 122 7.67 0.92 11.89
C THR A 122 7.60 0.92 10.36
N THR A 123 7.02 -0.12 9.75
CA THR A 123 6.93 -0.24 8.29
C THR A 123 6.17 0.93 7.65
N TRP A 124 4.95 1.25 8.13
CA TRP A 124 4.17 2.32 7.52
C TRP A 124 4.69 3.72 7.85
N ARG A 125 5.25 3.92 9.06
CA ARG A 125 5.89 5.20 9.42
C ARG A 125 7.16 5.46 8.62
N CYS A 126 7.98 4.43 8.42
CA CYS A 126 9.16 4.52 7.55
C CYS A 126 8.78 4.87 6.12
N LEU A 127 7.72 4.25 5.57
CA LEU A 127 7.21 4.60 4.25
C LEU A 127 6.75 6.07 4.19
N GLN A 128 5.95 6.51 5.16
CA GLN A 128 5.48 7.89 5.25
C GLN A 128 6.65 8.88 5.28
N ALA A 129 7.65 8.62 6.12
CA ALA A 129 8.82 9.47 6.26
C ALA A 129 9.62 9.53 4.96
N ALA A 130 9.89 8.38 4.33
CA ALA A 130 10.62 8.31 3.06
C ALA A 130 9.91 9.07 1.94
N LEU A 131 8.58 8.89 1.79
CA LEU A 131 7.80 9.61 0.79
C LEU A 131 7.77 11.12 1.05
N SER A 132 7.65 11.51 2.32
CA SER A 132 7.65 12.93 2.71
C SER A 132 9.03 13.58 2.51
N ALA A 133 10.11 12.84 2.75
CA ALA A 133 11.48 13.30 2.50
C ALA A 133 11.75 13.49 1.00
N LEU A 134 11.30 12.55 0.16
CA LEU A 134 11.37 12.68 -1.30
C LEU A 134 10.57 13.87 -1.84
N TYR A 135 9.37 14.10 -1.31
CA TYR A 135 8.59 15.29 -1.67
C TYR A 135 9.34 16.58 -1.29
N ARG A 136 9.93 16.64 -0.10
CA ARG A 136 10.68 17.81 0.37
C ARG A 136 12.00 18.04 -0.38
N SER A 137 12.59 17.00 -0.97
CA SER A 137 13.77 17.14 -1.84
C SER A 137 13.43 17.63 -3.25
N GLY A 138 12.15 17.88 -3.54
CA GLY A 138 11.68 18.45 -4.81
C GLY A 138 11.31 17.40 -5.86
N ASP A 139 11.25 16.11 -5.51
CA ASP A 139 10.85 15.07 -6.45
C ASP A 139 9.32 15.06 -6.62
N THR A 140 8.83 15.57 -7.75
CA THR A 140 7.40 15.71 -8.06
C THR A 140 6.67 14.38 -8.26
N ASN A 141 7.40 13.25 -8.32
CA ASN A 141 6.78 11.93 -8.42
C ASN A 141 6.21 11.43 -7.08
N TYR A 142 6.56 12.10 -5.98
CA TYR A 142 6.14 11.73 -4.63
C TYR A 142 5.30 12.83 -4.01
N ASN A 143 4.45 12.46 -3.06
CA ASN A 143 3.55 13.37 -2.36
C ASN A 143 3.88 13.41 -0.88
N LEU A 144 3.64 14.56 -0.25
CA LEU A 144 3.66 14.67 1.21
C LEU A 144 2.61 13.74 1.82
N VAL A 145 3.01 12.91 2.78
CA VAL A 145 2.10 11.97 3.44
C VAL A 145 1.82 12.43 4.87
N ARG A 146 0.53 12.65 5.17
CA ARG A 146 0.02 12.96 6.51
C ARG A 146 -0.77 11.78 7.05
N ASP A 147 -0.60 11.48 8.33
CA ASP A 147 -1.37 10.46 9.04
C ASP A 147 -2.29 11.09 10.09
N PHE A 148 -3.48 10.51 10.22
CA PHE A 148 -4.48 10.88 11.22
C PHE A 148 -4.85 9.60 12.00
N PRO A 149 -4.11 9.27 13.07
CA PRO A 149 -4.33 8.03 13.82
C PRO A 149 -5.68 8.06 14.52
N LEU A 150 -6.47 6.99 14.32
CA LEU A 150 -7.80 6.85 14.89
C LEU A 150 -8.00 5.43 15.43
N ASN A 151 -8.47 5.31 16.67
CA ASN A 151 -8.90 4.04 17.23
C ASN A 151 -10.44 3.99 17.22
N PRO A 152 -11.08 3.30 16.25
CA PRO A 152 -12.54 3.28 16.15
C PRO A 152 -13.23 2.56 17.32
N LYS A 153 -12.49 1.80 18.14
CA LYS A 153 -13.03 1.15 19.35
C LYS A 153 -12.95 2.01 20.60
N ALA A 154 -12.31 3.18 20.52
CA ALA A 154 -12.20 4.12 21.64
C ALA A 154 -13.36 5.11 21.72
N VAL A 155 -14.25 5.11 20.73
CA VAL A 155 -15.38 6.03 20.57
C VAL A 155 -16.65 5.26 20.22
N SER A 156 -17.81 5.84 20.45
CA SER A 156 -19.09 5.30 20.01
C SER A 156 -19.25 5.40 18.48
N LEU A 157 -20.22 4.69 17.90
CA LEU A 157 -20.51 4.81 16.47
C LEU A 157 -21.02 6.21 16.10
N GLY A 158 -21.79 6.84 16.99
CA GLY A 158 -22.27 8.22 16.81
C GLY A 158 -21.13 9.23 16.83
N GLU A 159 -20.19 9.09 17.78
CA GLU A 159 -18.98 9.94 17.83
C GLU A 159 -18.06 9.70 16.63
N LEU A 160 -18.00 8.47 16.11
CA LEU A 160 -17.14 8.11 14.97
C LEU A 160 -17.69 8.65 13.65
N TYR A 161 -18.97 8.42 13.36
CA TYR A 161 -19.61 8.70 12.07
C TYR A 161 -20.49 9.95 12.05
N GLY A 162 -20.86 10.46 13.21
CA GLY A 162 -21.90 11.46 13.40
C GLY A 162 -23.22 10.82 13.79
N GLU A 163 -24.04 11.58 14.50
CA GLU A 163 -25.38 11.17 14.90
C GLU A 163 -26.35 12.35 14.86
N TYR A 164 -27.62 12.00 14.67
CA TYR A 164 -28.71 12.96 14.70
C TYR A 164 -29.38 12.90 16.07
N ASP A 165 -29.42 14.03 16.75
CA ASP A 165 -30.10 14.15 18.04
C ASP A 165 -31.59 14.44 17.82
N LEU A 166 -32.44 13.48 18.20
CA LEU A 166 -33.89 13.57 18.05
C LEU A 166 -34.53 14.61 18.98
N ALA A 167 -33.87 14.97 20.10
CA ALA A 167 -34.40 15.96 21.03
C ALA A 167 -34.18 17.39 20.52
N THR A 168 -33.03 17.65 19.90
CA THR A 168 -32.66 18.97 19.37
C THR A 168 -32.98 19.13 17.88
N ASN A 169 -33.20 18.02 17.16
CA ASN A 169 -33.28 17.98 15.70
C ASN A 169 -32.00 18.49 15.01
N GLU A 170 -30.85 18.31 15.66
CA GLU A 170 -29.55 18.74 15.13
C GLU A 170 -28.67 17.55 14.74
N TRP A 171 -27.88 17.75 13.68
CA TRP A 171 -26.85 16.81 13.27
C TRP A 171 -25.52 17.17 13.94
N THR A 172 -24.90 16.19 14.60
CA THR A 172 -23.54 16.32 15.13
C THR A 172 -22.58 15.53 14.25
N ASP A 173 -21.52 16.19 13.80
CA ASP A 173 -20.47 15.55 12.99
C ASP A 173 -19.57 14.64 13.81
N GLY A 174 -19.26 13.48 13.23
CA GLY A 174 -18.31 12.54 13.81
C GLY A 174 -16.84 12.92 13.59
N VAL A 175 -15.97 12.23 14.32
CA VAL A 175 -14.50 12.38 14.19
C VAL A 175 -14.04 12.08 12.77
N LEU A 176 -14.63 11.07 12.10
CA LEU A 176 -14.21 10.68 10.75
C LEU A 176 -14.49 11.79 9.71
N SER A 177 -15.67 12.42 9.75
CA SER A 177 -16.03 13.50 8.83
C SER A 177 -15.19 14.76 9.08
N SER A 178 -14.90 15.07 10.35
CA SER A 178 -14.01 16.16 10.73
C SER A 178 -12.57 15.96 10.23
N LEU A 179 -12.02 14.74 10.40
CA LEU A 179 -10.69 14.39 9.89
C LEU A 179 -10.62 14.48 8.36
N MET A 180 -11.65 14.01 7.65
CA MET A 180 -11.69 14.07 6.19
C MET A 180 -11.71 15.51 5.68
N ARG A 181 -12.49 16.41 6.30
CA ARG A 181 -12.48 17.83 5.96
C ARG A 181 -11.10 18.46 6.17
N THR A 182 -10.45 18.13 7.28
CA THR A 182 -9.09 18.60 7.56
C THR A 182 -8.08 18.10 6.52
N ALA A 183 -8.22 16.85 6.08
CA ALA A 183 -7.36 16.26 5.07
C ALA A 183 -7.55 16.88 3.67
N CYS A 184 -8.77 17.28 3.31
CA CYS A 184 -9.10 17.85 1.99
C CYS A 184 -8.95 19.38 1.90
N ALA A 185 -8.86 20.08 3.04
CA ALA A 185 -8.77 21.54 3.07
C ALA A 185 -7.35 22.08 2.83
N GLY A 186 -6.33 21.22 2.77
CA GLY A 186 -4.93 21.57 2.51
C GLY A 186 -4.45 21.08 1.16
#